data_AF-A0A942JAN6-F1
#
_entry.id   AF-A0A942JAN6-F1
#
_cell.length_a   1.000
_cell.length_b   1.000
_cell.length_c   1.000
_cell.angle_alpha   90.00
_cell.angle_beta   90.00
_cell.angle_gamma   90.00
#
_symmetry.space_group_name_H-M   'P 1'
#
loop_
_entity.id
_entity.type
_entity.pdbx_description
1 polymer ?
#
loop_
_entity_poly.entity_id
_entity_poly.type
_entity_poly.pdbx_seq_one_letter_code
_entity_poly.pdbx_strand_id
1 'polypeptide(L)' 'MPSFLSILKPAVTAVQNALRYHWSNGITEGNVNRLKMIKRTMFGRANFDLLRAKVLYRT' A
#
# COMPACT_ATOMS: atom_id res chain seq x y z
N MET A 1 -17.35 -15.70 -6.22
CA MET A 1 -16.45 -14.53 -6.32
C MET A 1 -17.29 -13.33 -6.68
N PRO A 2 -17.18 -12.19 -5.97
CA PRO A 2 -17.90 -10.98 -6.36
C PRO A 2 -17.44 -10.55 -7.77
N SER A 3 -18.39 -10.12 -8.60
CA SER A 3 -18.07 -9.61 -9.94
C SER A 3 -17.42 -8.24 -9.83
N PHE A 4 -16.57 -7.88 -10.80
CA PHE A 4 -15.91 -6.57 -10.83
C PHE A 4 -16.91 -5.41 -10.64
N LEU A 5 -18.07 -5.51 -11.28
CA LEU A 5 -19.16 -4.53 -11.18
C LEU A 5 -19.73 -4.41 -9.76
N SER A 6 -19.82 -5.50 -9.00
CA SER A 6 -20.27 -5.46 -7.60
C SER A 6 -19.28 -4.74 -6.67
N ILE A 7 -17.99 -4.77 -6.98
CA ILE A 7 -16.93 -4.09 -6.22
C ILE A 7 -16.89 -2.58 -6.54
N LEU A 8 -17.17 -2.21 -7.79
CA LEU A 8 -17.15 -0.81 -8.21
C LEU A 8 -18.31 0.03 -7.66
N LYS A 9 -19.49 -0.57 -7.46
CA LYS A 9 -20.68 0.14 -6.94
C LYS A 9 -20.38 0.99 -5.69
N PRO A 10 -19.77 0.46 -4.62
CA PRO A 10 -19.41 1.28 -3.46
C PRO A 10 -18.21 2.22 -3.69
N ALA A 11 -17.38 1.99 -4.71
CA ALA A 11 -16.19 2.79 -4.99
C ALA A 11 -16.48 4.12 -5.71
N VAL A 12 -17.70 4.32 -6.25
CA VAL A 12 -18.08 5.53 -7.01
C VAL A 12 -17.80 6.81 -6.22
N THR A 13 -18.18 6.85 -4.93
CA THR A 13 -17.95 8.01 -4.07
C THR A 13 -16.47 8.30 -3.85
N ALA A 14 -15.64 7.24 -3.71
CA ALA A 14 -14.20 7.40 -3.57
C ALA A 14 -13.57 7.98 -4.84
N VAL A 15 -14.00 7.54 -6.02
CA VAL A 15 -13.55 8.07 -7.32
C VAL A 15 -13.95 9.54 -7.49
N GLN A 16 -15.19 9.89 -7.16
CA GLN A 16 -15.66 11.29 -7.20
C GLN A 16 -14.83 12.19 -6.27
N ASN A 17 -14.54 11.73 -5.05
CA ASN A 17 -13.70 12.46 -4.11
C ASN A 17 -12.25 12.61 -4.61
N ALA A 18 -11.70 11.57 -5.25
CA ALA A 18 -10.36 11.64 -5.84
C ALA A 18 -10.24 12.66 -6.98
N LEU A 19 -11.33 12.93 -7.71
CA LEU A 19 -11.39 13.99 -8.73
C LEU A 19 -11.63 15.37 -8.13
N ARG A 20 -12.37 15.46 -7.02
CA ARG A 20 -12.76 16.72 -6.38
C ARG A 20 -11.66 17.31 -5.50
N TYR A 21 -10.88 16.46 -4.83
CA TYR A 21 -9.85 16.88 -3.90
C TYR A 21 -8.46 16.60 -4.47
N HIS A 22 -7.53 17.52 -4.26
CA HIS A 22 -6.10 17.36 -4.55
C HIS A 22 -5.37 16.32 -3.69
N TRP A 23 -6.03 15.71 -2.71
CA TRP A 23 -5.42 14.72 -1.82
C TRP A 23 -5.41 13.35 -2.49
N SER A 24 -4.26 12.67 -2.46
CA SER A 24 -4.14 11.29 -2.94
C SER A 24 -3.52 10.39 -1.88
N ASN A 25 -3.94 9.12 -1.85
CA ASN A 25 -3.30 8.09 -1.04
C ASN A 25 -1.97 7.61 -1.63
N GLY A 26 -1.50 8.17 -2.75
CA GLY A 26 -0.34 7.67 -3.49
C GLY A 26 0.96 7.62 -2.68
N ILE A 27 1.21 8.62 -1.82
CA ILE A 27 2.39 8.62 -0.94
C ILE A 27 2.31 7.47 0.06
N THR A 28 1.15 7.29 0.70
CA THR A 28 0.90 6.21 1.66
C THR A 28 1.04 4.84 0.99
N GLU A 29 0.43 4.65 -0.17
CA GLU A 29 0.51 3.42 -0.95
C GLU A 29 1.94 3.12 -1.41
N GLY A 30 2.69 4.15 -1.81
CA GLY A 30 4.10 4.04 -2.16
C GLY A 30 4.95 3.51 -0.99
N ASN A 31 4.76 4.07 0.20
CA ASN A 31 5.43 3.61 1.42
C ASN A 31 5.07 2.16 1.77
N VAL A 32 3.78 1.81 1.66
CA VAL A 32 3.30 0.44 1.89
C VAL A 32 3.90 -0.53 0.86
N ASN A 33 3.97 -0.15 -0.41
CA ASN A 33 4.57 -0.98 -1.45
C ASN A 33 6.08 -1.17 -1.24
N ARG A 34 6.81 -0.11 -0.88
CA ARG A 34 8.23 -0.21 -0.50
C ARG A 34 8.41 -1.19 0.67
N LEU A 35 7.59 -1.09 1.71
CA LEU A 35 7.67 -1.98 2.87
C LEU A 35 7.39 -3.44 2.49
N LYS A 36 6.34 -3.69 1.68
CA LYS A 36 6.03 -5.03 1.15
C LYS A 36 7.18 -5.59 0.33
N MET A 37 7.80 -4.77 -0.52
CA MET A 37 8.95 -5.15 -1.32
C MET A 37 10.13 -5.54 -0.43
N ILE A 38 10.52 -4.69 0.54
CA ILE A 38 11.62 -4.99 1.47
C ILE A 38 11.35 -6.32 2.18
N LYS A 39 10.16 -6.50 2.76
CA LYS A 39 9.76 -7.75 3.42
C LYS A 39 9.87 -8.95 2.48
N ARG A 40 9.47 -8.82 1.21
CA ARG A 40 9.56 -9.89 0.20
C ARG A 40 11.01 -10.26 -0.13
N THR A 41 11.91 -9.28 -0.23
CA THR A 41 13.35 -9.52 -0.47
C THR A 41 14.06 -10.23 0.68
N MET A 42 13.43 -10.33 1.85
CA MET A 42 14.02 -10.97 3.02
C MET A 42 13.69 -12.47 3.12
N PHE A 43 12.93 -13.04 2.18
CA PHE A 43 12.68 -14.49 2.06
C PHE A 43 12.31 -15.17 3.39
N GLY A 44 11.37 -14.58 4.14
CA GLY A 44 10.91 -15.13 5.42
C GLY A 44 11.73 -14.74 6.66
N ARG A 45 12.88 -14.08 6.49
CA ARG A 45 13.75 -13.61 7.60
C ARG A 45 13.36 -12.25 8.17
N ALA A 46 12.15 -11.77 7.90
CA ALA A 46 11.67 -10.45 8.27
C ALA A 46 10.85 -10.49 9.57
N ASN A 47 11.49 -10.85 10.69
CA ASN A 47 10.93 -10.51 12.00
C ASN A 47 10.84 -8.97 12.14
N PHE A 48 10.05 -8.49 13.11
CA PHE A 48 9.75 -7.06 13.20
C PHE A 48 11.01 -6.21 13.36
N ASP A 49 11.94 -6.62 14.22
CA ASP A 49 13.17 -5.86 14.49
C ASP A 49 14.08 -5.77 13.27
N LEU A 50 14.27 -6.87 12.53
CA LEU A 50 15.07 -6.90 11.30
C LEU A 50 14.40 -6.09 10.18
N LEU A 51 13.08 -6.19 10.04
CA LEU A 51 12.35 -5.41 9.04
C LEU A 51 12.45 -3.91 9.36
N ARG A 52 12.27 -3.52 10.63
CA ARG A 52 12.42 -2.14 11.09
C ARG A 52 13.83 -1.63 10.83
N ALA A 53 14.86 -2.42 11.18
CA ALA A 53 16.25 -2.06 10.94
C ALA A 53 16.50 -1.81 9.45
N LYS A 54 16.04 -2.70 8.57
CA LYS A 54 16.22 -2.56 7.12
C LYS A 54 15.40 -1.42 6.49
N VAL A 55 14.27 -1.06 7.07
CA VAL A 55 13.45 0.07 6.62
C VAL A 55 14.06 1.42 7.00
N LEU A 56 14.54 1.54 8.25
CA LEU A 56 15.06 2.79 8.81
C LEU A 56 16.54 3.03 8.50
N TYR A 57 17.37 1.98 8.58
CA TYR A 57 18.78 2.04 8.25
C TYR A 57 18.95 1.59 6.80
N ARG A 58 19.02 2.56 5.89
CA ARG A 58 19.42 2.33 4.50
C ARG A 58 20.92 2.00 4.52
N THR A 59 21.25 0.72 4.34
CA THR A 59 22.62 0.31 4.00
C THR A 59 22.96 0.77 2.59
#